data_AF-A0A9P5YB26-F1
#
_entry.id   AF-A0A9P5YB26-F1
#
_cell.length_a   1.000
_cell.length_b   1.000
_cell.length_c   1.000
_cell.angle_alpha   90.00
_cell.angle_beta   90.00
_cell.angle_gamma   90.00
#
_symmetry.space_group_name_H-M   'P 1'
#
loop_
_entity.id
_entity.type
_entity.pdbx_description
1 polymer ?
#
loop_
_entity_poly.entity_id
_entity_poly.type
_entity_poly.pdbx_seq_one_letter_code
_entity_poly.pdbx_strand_id
1 'polypeptide(L)'
;MRGTTALDARANSYGTPSEKQVNDQVHDTRPCNQCTRGRIPVADTKKSCKTCRDKRRNYNQTKKRKLSALATIQEPNSSTNTLSVSAAPSAKRKVDEAFKDAEGREEDISKVLERMKKRLIKQIYEPGTSNTSASSTKVKNQDPNYIEFQTATDMYRALKSQSKSKAFHFHGSFSIIAVSSVDNSKRERLVTQELRKIAKLSFEYDKPKLLGSVLVYNCACTNYSQLLRPQPRTSPLNTMVGGEPAPRKHRPSDLAVSVGLDSGGTNLSPVVCTGKILVSSEDDHSHPMGIRGQKITVRVEH
;
A
#
# COMPACT_ATOMS: atom_id res chain seq x y z
N MET A 1 -42.66 16.39 26.17
CA MET A 1 -42.91 15.44 27.26
C MET A 1 -41.68 14.57 27.42
N ARG A 2 -40.88 14.81 28.48
CA ARG A 2 -39.61 14.12 28.75
C ARG A 2 -39.90 12.98 29.73
N GLY A 3 -39.75 11.73 29.29
CA GLY A 3 -39.92 10.55 30.13
C GLY A 3 -38.58 10.09 30.69
N THR A 4 -38.40 10.24 32.00
CA THR A 4 -37.30 9.68 32.79
C THR A 4 -37.71 8.32 33.31
N THR A 5 -37.10 7.24 32.82
CA THR A 5 -37.24 5.90 33.39
C THR A 5 -36.01 5.58 34.22
N ALA A 6 -36.18 5.60 35.53
CA ALA A 6 -35.28 5.00 36.51
C ALA A 6 -35.37 3.47 36.40
N LEU A 7 -34.23 2.79 36.33
CA LEU A 7 -34.14 1.34 36.39
C LEU A 7 -33.24 0.93 37.56
N ASP A 8 -33.82 0.08 38.39
CA ASP A 8 -33.33 -0.39 39.68
C ASP A 8 -32.04 -1.21 39.56
N ALA A 9 -31.05 -0.84 40.37
CA ALA A 9 -29.83 -1.59 40.59
C ALA A 9 -30.08 -2.70 41.62
N ARG A 10 -30.36 -3.92 41.17
CA ARG A 10 -30.34 -5.13 42.00
C ARG A 10 -28.90 -5.62 42.19
N ALA A 11 -28.36 -5.37 43.37
CA ALA A 11 -27.10 -5.93 43.84
C ALA A 11 -27.27 -7.43 44.13
N ASN A 12 -26.72 -8.28 43.26
CA ASN A 12 -26.55 -9.71 43.53
C ASN A 12 -25.13 -9.96 44.06
N SER A 13 -25.02 -10.03 45.38
CA SER A 13 -23.83 -10.48 46.09
C SER A 13 -23.73 -12.00 46.01
N TYR A 14 -22.97 -12.53 45.05
CA TYR A 14 -22.55 -13.93 45.05
C TYR A 14 -21.08 -14.02 45.44
N GLY A 15 -20.84 -14.89 46.42
CA GLY A 15 -19.59 -15.01 47.15
C GLY A 15 -18.36 -15.26 46.28
N THR A 16 -17.27 -14.63 46.69
CA THR A 16 -15.91 -14.90 46.27
C THR A 16 -15.54 -16.36 46.56
N PRO A 17 -15.32 -17.21 45.53
CA PRO A 17 -14.78 -18.53 45.75
C PRO A 17 -13.30 -18.41 46.17
N SER A 18 -13.01 -19.05 47.31
CA SER A 18 -11.68 -19.29 47.87
C SER A 18 -10.61 -19.50 46.81
N GLU A 19 -9.59 -18.65 46.88
CA GLU A 19 -8.37 -18.63 46.09
C GLU A 19 -7.60 -19.95 46.30
N LYS A 20 -7.92 -20.96 45.49
CA LYS A 20 -7.13 -22.18 45.40
C LYS A 20 -5.77 -21.79 44.82
N GLN A 21 -4.73 -21.93 45.64
CA GLN A 21 -3.33 -21.82 45.26
C GLN A 21 -3.08 -22.66 44.00
N VAL A 22 -3.03 -21.99 42.85
CA VAL A 22 -2.62 -22.58 41.58
C VAL A 22 -1.12 -22.75 41.68
N ASN A 23 -0.71 -24.00 41.88
CA ASN A 23 0.68 -24.42 41.84
C ASN A 23 1.28 -23.96 40.51
N ASP A 24 2.15 -22.94 40.60
CA ASP A 24 2.72 -22.22 39.46
C ASP A 24 3.80 -23.12 38.83
N GLN A 25 3.37 -24.17 38.15
CA GLN A 25 4.26 -24.95 37.30
C GLN A 25 4.74 -24.03 36.19
N VAL A 26 6.01 -23.64 36.27
CA VAL A 26 6.72 -22.89 35.25
C VAL A 26 6.73 -23.72 33.97
N HIS A 27 5.68 -23.58 33.16
CA HIS A 27 5.63 -24.22 31.87
C HIS A 27 6.60 -23.50 30.93
N ASP A 28 7.51 -24.25 30.33
CA ASP A 28 8.39 -23.72 29.29
C ASP A 28 7.55 -23.08 28.18
N THR A 29 7.86 -21.82 27.86
CA THR A 29 7.20 -21.07 26.80
C THR A 29 8.18 -20.59 25.74
N ARG A 30 7.72 -20.55 24.49
CA ARG A 30 8.44 -19.99 23.34
C ARG A 30 7.77 -18.70 22.84
N PRO A 31 8.51 -17.75 22.24
CA PRO A 31 7.94 -16.55 21.67
C PRO A 31 7.13 -16.84 20.40
N CYS A 32 6.07 -16.07 20.17
CA CYS A 32 5.24 -16.17 18.98
C CYS A 32 5.95 -15.60 17.74
N ASN A 33 6.00 -16.36 16.63
CA ASN A 33 6.67 -15.93 15.39
C ASN A 33 6.03 -14.73 14.69
N GLN A 34 4.77 -14.40 15.00
CA GLN A 34 4.04 -13.30 14.35
C GLN A 34 4.18 -11.97 15.08
N CYS A 35 4.00 -11.96 16.41
CA CYS A 35 4.01 -10.71 17.18
C CYS A 35 5.19 -10.58 18.14
N THR A 36 6.02 -11.63 18.30
CA THR A 36 7.15 -11.78 19.24
C THR A 36 6.88 -11.57 20.73
N ARG A 37 5.77 -10.89 21.07
CA ARG A 37 5.31 -10.55 22.43
C ARG A 37 4.54 -11.69 23.09
N GLY A 38 3.76 -12.45 22.31
CA GLY A 38 2.99 -13.58 22.85
C GLY A 38 3.90 -14.73 23.27
N ARG A 39 3.65 -15.31 24.45
CA ARG A 39 4.26 -16.56 24.90
C ARG A 39 3.35 -17.74 24.54
N ILE A 40 3.93 -18.81 24.04
CA ILE A 40 3.24 -20.03 23.61
C ILE A 40 3.83 -21.19 24.42
N PRO A 41 3.04 -22.02 25.09
CA PRO A 41 3.56 -23.22 25.75
C PRO A 41 4.34 -24.08 24.74
N VAL A 42 5.49 -24.62 25.12
CA VAL A 42 6.30 -25.47 24.23
C VAL A 42 5.51 -26.72 23.78
N ALA A 43 4.58 -27.19 24.62
CA ALA A 43 3.63 -28.26 24.29
C ALA A 43 2.63 -27.90 23.17
N ASP A 44 2.32 -26.61 22.95
CA ASP A 44 1.43 -26.20 21.87
C ASP A 44 2.19 -26.29 20.54
N THR A 45 1.78 -27.21 19.66
CA THR A 45 2.38 -27.43 18.32
C THR A 45 2.32 -26.19 17.41
N LYS A 46 1.48 -25.21 17.72
CA LYS A 46 1.32 -24.00 16.89
C LYS A 46 2.47 -23.01 17.09
N LYS A 47 2.89 -22.39 16.00
CA LYS A 47 3.97 -21.36 15.96
C LYS A 47 3.49 -19.94 16.27
N SER A 48 2.19 -19.75 16.53
CA SER A 48 1.58 -18.43 16.75
C SER A 48 0.64 -18.45 17.95
N CYS A 49 0.68 -17.37 18.74
CA CYS A 49 -0.16 -17.26 19.92
C CYS A 49 -1.64 -17.23 19.55
N LYS A 50 -2.51 -17.52 20.53
CA LYS A 50 -3.96 -17.53 20.36
C LYS A 50 -4.48 -16.23 19.74
N THR A 51 -4.05 -15.09 20.24
CA THR A 51 -4.44 -13.76 19.74
C THR A 51 -4.09 -13.54 18.26
N CYS A 52 -2.90 -13.95 17.82
CA CYS A 52 -2.52 -13.85 16.41
C CYS A 52 -3.34 -14.80 15.52
N ARG A 53 -3.65 -16.01 16.00
CA ARG A 53 -4.51 -16.97 15.29
C ARG A 53 -5.93 -16.42 15.11
N ASP A 54 -6.51 -15.86 16.17
CA ASP A 54 -7.86 -15.30 16.13
C ASP A 54 -7.92 -14.07 15.23
N LYS A 55 -6.92 -13.19 15.29
CA LYS A 55 -6.80 -12.05 14.37
C LYS A 55 -6.75 -12.49 12.91
N ARG A 56 -6.00 -13.55 12.60
CA ARG A 56 -5.93 -14.12 11.25
C ARG A 56 -7.25 -14.75 10.82
N ARG A 57 -7.95 -15.46 11.73
CA ARG A 57 -9.28 -16.02 11.49
C ARG A 57 -10.30 -14.92 11.17
N ASN A 58 -10.32 -13.84 11.95
CA ASN A 58 -11.22 -12.70 11.73
C ASN A 58 -10.93 -11.98 10.40
N TYR A 59 -9.65 -11.80 10.06
CA TYR A 59 -9.26 -11.23 8.76
C TYR A 59 -9.77 -12.09 7.59
N ASN A 60 -9.55 -13.40 7.65
CA ASN A 60 -10.02 -14.33 6.62
C ASN A 60 -11.55 -14.37 6.52
N GLN A 61 -12.26 -14.34 7.65
CA GLN A 61 -13.72 -14.30 7.69
C GLN A 61 -14.25 -13.00 7.07
N THR A 62 -13.63 -11.86 7.39
CA THR A 62 -14.00 -10.56 6.80
C THR A 62 -13.73 -10.53 5.31
N LYS A 63 -12.59 -11.08 4.87
CA LYS A 63 -12.27 -11.22 3.44
C LYS A 63 -13.28 -12.10 2.73
N LYS A 64 -13.67 -13.24 3.31
CA LYS A 64 -14.71 -14.14 2.76
C LYS A 64 -16.06 -13.41 2.63
N ARG A 65 -16.48 -12.67 3.65
CA ARG A 65 -17.73 -11.86 3.62
C ARG A 65 -17.70 -10.77 2.54
N LYS A 66 -16.56 -10.09 2.36
CA LYS A 66 -16.41 -9.08 1.30
C LYS A 66 -16.50 -9.70 -0.09
N LEU A 67 -15.85 -10.85 -0.30
CA LEU A 67 -15.90 -11.57 -1.57
C LEU A 67 -17.31 -12.10 -1.87
N SER A 68 -18.02 -12.65 -0.88
CA SER A 68 -19.40 -13.12 -1.07
C SER A 68 -20.35 -11.96 -1.39
N ALA A 69 -20.20 -10.80 -0.73
CA ALA A 69 -21.02 -9.63 -1.02
C ALA A 69 -20.82 -9.10 -2.44
N LEU A 70 -19.58 -9.13 -2.96
CA LEU A 70 -19.31 -8.74 -4.34
C LEU A 70 -19.89 -9.73 -5.36
N ALA A 71 -19.88 -11.03 -5.05
CA ALA A 71 -20.50 -12.04 -5.91
C ALA A 71 -22.02 -11.87 -6.00
N THR A 72 -22.70 -11.52 -4.88
CA THR A 72 -24.15 -11.27 -4.87
C THR A 72 -24.57 -10.05 -5.70
N ILE A 73 -23.71 -9.04 -5.83
CA ILE A 73 -24.02 -7.83 -6.62
C ILE A 73 -23.88 -8.09 -8.13
N GLN A 74 -23.17 -9.14 -8.54
CA GLN A 74 -22.88 -9.44 -9.93
C GLN A 74 -23.95 -10.27 -10.65
N GLU A 75 -25.09 -10.52 -10.00
CA GLU A 75 -26.29 -11.12 -10.62
C GLU A 75 -27.38 -10.07 -10.90
N PRO A 76 -27.21 -9.11 -11.84
CA PRO A 76 -28.34 -8.37 -12.37
C PRO A 76 -28.91 -9.11 -13.60
N ASN A 77 -30.16 -9.54 -13.46
CA ASN A 77 -31.14 -9.65 -14.55
C ASN A 77 -30.80 -10.59 -15.73
N SER A 78 -30.86 -11.91 -15.50
CA SER A 78 -31.34 -12.84 -16.53
C SER A 78 -32.86 -12.92 -16.47
N SER A 79 -33.53 -11.85 -16.89
CA SER A 79 -34.98 -11.86 -17.16
C SER A 79 -35.23 -12.51 -18.51
N THR A 80 -35.21 -13.84 -18.55
CA THR A 80 -35.74 -14.62 -19.68
C THR A 80 -37.26 -14.59 -19.65
N ASN A 81 -37.86 -13.93 -20.65
CA ASN A 81 -39.15 -14.29 -21.20
C ASN A 81 -39.11 -15.77 -21.60
N THR A 82 -39.79 -16.64 -20.85
CA THR A 82 -40.12 -18.00 -21.31
C THR A 82 -41.58 -18.29 -20.99
N LEU A 83 -42.32 -18.51 -22.07
CA LEU A 83 -43.73 -18.81 -22.14
C LEU A 83 -44.10 -20.05 -21.33
N SER A 84 -45.32 -19.98 -20.80
CA SER A 84 -46.08 -20.99 -20.09
C SER A 84 -46.24 -22.30 -20.86
N VAL A 85 -46.03 -23.44 -20.17
CA VAL A 85 -46.79 -24.68 -20.42
C VAL A 85 -47.14 -25.32 -19.07
N SER A 86 -48.39 -25.77 -18.99
CA SER A 86 -49.19 -26.08 -17.82
C SER A 86 -48.85 -27.38 -17.07
N ALA A 87 -49.04 -27.31 -15.75
CA ALA A 87 -49.47 -28.27 -14.74
C ALA A 87 -49.53 -29.80 -15.02
N ALA A 88 -48.97 -30.61 -14.09
CA ALA A 88 -49.68 -31.65 -13.31
C ALA A 88 -48.79 -32.18 -12.12
N PRO A 89 -49.34 -32.88 -11.11
CA PRO A 89 -48.88 -32.76 -9.73
C PRO A 89 -48.15 -33.98 -9.11
N SER A 90 -47.43 -33.67 -8.01
CA SER A 90 -47.12 -34.51 -6.83
C SER A 90 -46.37 -35.84 -6.98
N ALA A 91 -45.09 -35.83 -6.57
CA ALA A 91 -44.43 -36.97 -5.95
C ALA A 91 -43.43 -36.50 -4.89
N LYS A 92 -43.67 -36.87 -3.62
CA LYS A 92 -42.75 -36.69 -2.49
C LYS A 92 -41.46 -37.47 -2.78
N ARG A 93 -40.33 -36.80 -2.96
CA ARG A 93 -39.01 -37.44 -2.92
C ARG A 93 -38.16 -36.84 -1.79
N LYS A 94 -37.57 -37.76 -1.03
CA LYS A 94 -36.64 -37.53 0.08
C LYS A 94 -35.48 -36.66 -0.40
N VAL A 95 -35.25 -35.57 0.31
CA VAL A 95 -34.03 -34.76 0.23
C VAL A 95 -33.18 -35.19 1.41
N ASP A 96 -32.19 -36.02 1.16
CA ASP A 96 -30.97 -36.13 1.97
C ASP A 96 -29.91 -36.84 1.11
N GLU A 97 -28.67 -36.35 1.17
CA GLU A 97 -27.47 -36.82 0.43
C GLU A 97 -27.13 -36.19 -0.95
N ALA A 98 -27.11 -34.86 -1.08
CA ALA A 98 -26.48 -34.20 -2.24
C ALA A 98 -25.47 -33.08 -1.90
N PHE A 99 -25.01 -32.96 -0.65
CA PHE A 99 -24.14 -31.85 -0.22
C PHE A 99 -22.69 -32.21 0.15
N LYS A 100 -22.23 -33.45 -0.10
CA LYS A 100 -20.85 -33.86 0.22
C LYS A 100 -19.81 -33.67 -0.91
N ASP A 101 -20.23 -33.34 -2.13
CA ASP A 101 -19.31 -33.27 -3.29
C ASP A 101 -18.92 -31.83 -3.73
N ALA A 102 -19.24 -30.80 -2.94
CA ALA A 102 -18.96 -29.41 -3.32
C ALA A 102 -17.52 -28.94 -3.03
N GLU A 103 -16.76 -29.63 -2.17
CA GLU A 103 -15.38 -29.24 -1.82
C GLU A 103 -14.35 -29.53 -2.93
N GLY A 104 -14.67 -30.41 -3.89
CA GLY A 104 -13.77 -30.70 -5.02
C GLY A 104 -13.72 -29.63 -6.11
N ARG A 105 -14.67 -28.68 -6.15
CA ARG A 105 -14.76 -27.66 -7.21
C ARG A 105 -13.98 -26.37 -6.92
N GLU A 106 -13.57 -26.12 -5.68
CA GLU A 106 -12.81 -24.90 -5.36
C GLU A 106 -11.37 -24.93 -5.92
N GLU A 107 -10.74 -26.11 -6.00
CA GLU A 107 -9.40 -26.23 -6.59
C GLU A 107 -9.39 -25.92 -8.10
N ASP A 108 -10.44 -26.28 -8.83
CA ASP A 108 -10.52 -26.05 -10.26
C ASP A 108 -10.71 -24.57 -10.61
N ILE A 109 -11.50 -23.83 -9.82
CA ILE A 109 -11.68 -22.39 -10.03
C ILE A 109 -10.35 -21.64 -9.81
N SER A 110 -9.57 -22.04 -8.80
CA SER A 110 -8.27 -21.43 -8.52
C SER A 110 -7.25 -21.70 -9.63
N LYS A 111 -7.26 -22.90 -10.23
CA LYS A 111 -6.42 -23.25 -11.38
C LYS A 111 -6.82 -22.50 -12.65
N VAL A 112 -8.12 -22.29 -12.89
CA VAL A 112 -8.62 -21.51 -14.03
C VAL A 112 -8.22 -20.03 -13.91
N LEU A 113 -8.36 -19.44 -12.72
CA LEU A 113 -7.95 -18.05 -12.46
C LEU A 113 -6.44 -17.85 -12.62
N GLU A 114 -5.61 -18.82 -12.18
CA GLU A 114 -4.17 -18.77 -12.42
C GLU A 114 -3.82 -18.81 -13.92
N ARG A 115 -4.46 -19.68 -14.70
CA ARG A 115 -4.25 -19.77 -16.15
C ARG A 115 -4.65 -18.47 -16.85
N MET A 116 -5.75 -17.86 -16.43
CA MET A 116 -6.23 -16.59 -17.00
C MET A 116 -5.27 -15.44 -16.66
N LYS A 117 -4.76 -15.39 -15.42
CA LYS A 117 -3.78 -14.38 -15.00
C LYS A 117 -2.44 -14.51 -15.73
N LYS A 118 -1.98 -15.76 -15.98
CA LYS A 118 -0.75 -16.01 -16.77
C LYS A 118 -0.90 -15.57 -18.24
N ARG A 119 -2.09 -15.72 -18.84
CA ARG A 119 -2.36 -15.24 -20.21
C ARG A 119 -2.32 -13.71 -20.32
N LEU A 120 -2.91 -13.00 -19.36
CA LEU A 120 -2.89 -11.53 -19.32
C LEU A 120 -1.48 -10.98 -19.12
N ILE A 121 -0.68 -11.58 -18.23
CA ILE A 121 0.71 -11.17 -18.03
C ILE A 121 1.54 -11.42 -19.30
N LYS A 122 1.32 -12.53 -20.01
CA LYS A 122 2.03 -12.81 -21.26
C LYS A 122 1.70 -11.79 -22.37
N GLN A 123 0.47 -11.32 -22.45
CA GLN A 123 0.08 -10.25 -23.39
C GLN A 123 0.69 -8.88 -23.05
N ILE A 124 1.01 -8.63 -21.79
CA ILE A 124 1.62 -7.35 -21.35
C ILE A 124 3.15 -7.35 -21.56
N TYR A 125 3.79 -8.52 -21.54
CA TYR A 125 5.26 -8.64 -21.56
C TYR A 125 5.87 -9.11 -22.89
N GLU A 126 5.08 -9.53 -23.89
CA GLU A 126 5.59 -9.71 -25.24
C GLU A 126 5.49 -8.38 -26.02
N PRO A 127 6.61 -7.75 -26.39
CA PRO A 127 6.60 -6.52 -27.19
C PRO A 127 6.18 -6.86 -28.62
N GLY A 128 4.88 -6.97 -28.83
CA GLY A 128 4.28 -7.11 -30.15
C GLY A 128 4.43 -5.81 -30.93
N THR A 129 5.34 -5.81 -31.90
CA THR A 129 5.36 -4.91 -33.05
C THR A 129 3.99 -4.91 -33.72
N SER A 130 3.12 -4.00 -33.32
CA SER A 130 1.85 -3.74 -33.98
C SER A 130 1.76 -2.25 -34.28
N ASN A 131 2.10 -1.95 -35.54
CA ASN A 131 1.76 -0.70 -36.20
C ASN A 131 0.24 -0.58 -36.22
N THR A 132 -0.33 0.21 -35.33
CA THR A 132 -1.71 0.69 -35.47
C THR A 132 -1.71 2.19 -35.22
N SER A 133 -1.48 2.91 -36.31
CA SER A 133 -1.45 4.37 -36.39
C SER A 133 -2.88 4.90 -36.24
N ALA A 134 -3.35 5.07 -35.01
CA ALA A 134 -4.53 5.89 -34.72
C ALA A 134 -4.12 7.37 -34.82
N SER A 135 -4.90 8.11 -35.62
CA SER A 135 -4.74 9.53 -35.94
C SER A 135 -4.53 10.40 -34.70
N SER A 136 -3.28 10.79 -34.43
CA SER A 136 -2.97 11.82 -33.45
C SER A 136 -3.20 13.19 -34.08
N THR A 137 -4.21 13.91 -33.63
CA THR A 137 -4.29 15.36 -33.82
C THR A 137 -3.05 15.99 -33.19
N LYS A 138 -2.14 16.51 -34.02
CA LYS A 138 -0.87 17.15 -33.63
C LYS A 138 -1.15 18.39 -32.78
N VAL A 139 -1.25 18.21 -31.46
CA VAL A 139 -1.08 19.30 -30.49
C VAL A 139 0.41 19.63 -30.45
N LYS A 140 0.80 20.68 -31.16
CA LYS A 140 2.16 21.23 -31.16
C LYS A 140 2.45 21.84 -29.77
N ASN A 141 3.65 21.61 -29.24
CA ASN A 141 4.15 21.96 -27.90
C ASN A 141 3.78 21.02 -26.75
N GLN A 142 4.10 19.72 -26.90
CA GLN A 142 4.23 18.87 -25.72
C GLN A 142 5.68 19.00 -25.20
N ASP A 143 5.80 19.35 -23.93
CA ASP A 143 7.02 19.26 -23.13
C ASP A 143 7.73 17.92 -23.46
N PRO A 144 9.03 17.91 -23.83
CA PRO A 144 9.72 16.69 -24.25
C PRO A 144 9.70 15.58 -23.20
N ASN A 145 9.38 15.91 -21.95
CA ASN A 145 9.30 14.97 -20.84
C ASN A 145 7.86 14.57 -20.47
N TYR A 146 6.84 14.96 -21.23
CA TYR A 146 5.46 14.58 -20.98
C TYR A 146 5.22 13.11 -21.35
N ILE A 147 4.75 12.32 -20.38
CA ILE A 147 4.46 10.89 -20.55
C ILE A 147 3.01 10.60 -20.17
N GLU A 148 2.23 10.06 -21.09
CA GLU A 148 0.86 9.61 -20.81
C GLU A 148 0.85 8.13 -20.42
N PHE A 149 0.26 7.84 -19.27
CA PHE A 149 0.16 6.51 -18.70
C PHE A 149 -1.27 5.98 -18.85
N GLN A 150 -1.39 4.69 -19.18
CA GLN A 150 -2.70 4.04 -19.24
C GLN A 150 -3.36 3.89 -17.87
N THR A 151 -2.59 3.75 -16.79
CA THR A 151 -3.11 3.58 -15.44
C THR A 151 -2.38 4.46 -14.42
N ALA A 152 -3.11 4.86 -13.38
CA ALA A 152 -2.54 5.57 -12.22
C ALA A 152 -1.38 4.78 -11.58
N THR A 153 -1.52 3.46 -11.52
CA THR A 153 -0.52 2.57 -10.89
C THR A 153 0.81 2.62 -11.64
N ASP A 154 0.78 2.65 -12.96
CA ASP A 154 1.99 2.72 -13.79
C ASP A 154 2.66 4.08 -13.66
N MET A 155 1.88 5.17 -13.64
CA MET A 155 2.39 6.51 -13.36
C MET A 155 3.09 6.56 -11.99
N TYR A 156 2.46 6.06 -10.92
CA TYR A 156 3.05 6.06 -9.58
C TYR A 156 4.31 5.20 -9.49
N ARG A 157 4.38 4.10 -10.25
CA ARG A 157 5.58 3.24 -10.32
C ARG A 157 6.73 3.98 -11.01
N ALA A 158 6.46 4.62 -12.14
CA ALA A 158 7.44 5.42 -12.86
C ALA A 158 7.96 6.56 -11.97
N LEU A 159 7.05 7.31 -11.35
CA LEU A 159 7.37 8.40 -10.42
C LEU A 159 8.28 7.95 -9.27
N LYS A 160 7.96 6.81 -8.64
CA LYS A 160 8.76 6.23 -7.55
C LYS A 160 10.15 5.74 -7.99
N SER A 161 10.27 5.26 -9.22
CA SER A 161 11.57 4.84 -9.76
C SER A 161 12.47 6.04 -10.03
N GLN A 162 11.90 7.12 -10.57
CA GLN A 162 12.62 8.34 -10.90
C GLN A 162 12.92 9.22 -9.68
N SER A 163 12.11 9.18 -8.62
CA SER A 163 12.34 9.96 -7.39
C SER A 163 13.64 9.62 -6.64
N LYS A 164 14.41 8.65 -7.13
CA LYS A 164 15.73 8.27 -6.59
C LYS A 164 16.89 9.04 -7.25
N SER A 165 16.65 9.69 -8.39
CA SER A 165 17.67 10.49 -9.08
C SER A 165 17.96 11.80 -8.34
N LYS A 166 19.17 12.35 -8.52
CA LYS A 166 19.58 13.61 -7.89
C LYS A 166 18.87 14.84 -8.47
N ALA A 167 18.63 14.83 -9.79
CA ALA A 167 17.77 15.76 -10.48
C ALA A 167 16.51 15.00 -10.88
N PHE A 168 15.36 15.43 -10.38
CA PHE A 168 14.11 14.68 -10.51
C PHE A 168 13.06 15.56 -11.15
N HIS A 169 12.95 15.43 -12.47
CA HIS A 169 11.90 16.04 -13.27
C HIS A 169 10.98 14.95 -13.75
N PHE A 170 9.68 15.12 -13.50
CA PHE A 170 8.65 14.20 -13.96
C PHE A 170 7.48 15.00 -14.47
N HIS A 171 6.96 14.65 -15.63
CA HIS A 171 5.72 15.20 -16.15
C HIS A 171 4.89 14.05 -16.72
N GLY A 172 3.87 13.64 -15.99
CA GLY A 172 3.06 12.50 -16.36
C GLY A 172 1.58 12.76 -16.19
N SER A 173 0.76 12.09 -17.00
CA SER A 173 -0.69 12.13 -16.84
C SER A 173 -1.33 10.78 -17.06
N PHE A 174 -2.54 10.61 -16.54
CA PHE A 174 -3.41 9.48 -16.87
C PHE A 174 -4.87 9.96 -16.84
N SER A 175 -5.71 9.30 -17.63
CA SER A 175 -7.15 9.56 -17.64
C SER A 175 -7.91 8.51 -16.85
N ILE A 176 -8.98 8.93 -16.19
CA ILE A 176 -9.94 8.06 -15.50
C ILE A 176 -11.36 8.45 -15.88
N ILE A 177 -12.31 7.55 -15.66
CA ILE A 177 -13.73 7.87 -15.84
C ILE A 177 -14.17 8.86 -14.74
N ALA A 178 -14.85 9.93 -15.15
CA ALA A 178 -15.39 10.92 -14.24
C ALA A 178 -16.51 10.31 -13.40
N VAL A 179 -16.53 10.65 -12.11
CA VAL A 179 -17.59 10.24 -11.18
C VAL A 179 -18.27 11.51 -10.69
N SER A 180 -19.59 11.63 -10.86
CA SER A 180 -20.34 12.84 -10.53
C SER A 180 -20.26 13.27 -9.05
N SER A 181 -19.93 12.35 -8.15
CA SER A 181 -19.74 12.61 -6.72
C SER A 181 -18.32 13.08 -6.34
N VAL A 182 -17.42 13.17 -7.33
CA VAL A 182 -16.02 13.57 -7.15
C VAL A 182 -15.68 14.69 -8.14
N ASP A 183 -15.69 15.90 -7.62
CA ASP A 183 -15.17 17.10 -8.28
C ASP A 183 -13.66 17.03 -8.49
N ASN A 184 -13.15 17.87 -9.41
CA ASN A 184 -11.73 17.92 -9.78
C ASN A 184 -10.84 18.25 -8.56
N SER A 185 -11.26 19.18 -7.70
CA SER A 185 -10.49 19.51 -6.49
C SER A 185 -10.41 18.36 -5.49
N LYS A 186 -11.50 17.62 -5.28
CA LYS A 186 -11.46 16.40 -4.45
C LYS A 186 -10.62 15.30 -5.10
N ARG A 187 -10.64 15.18 -6.44
CA ARG A 187 -9.79 14.24 -7.17
C ARG A 187 -8.31 14.55 -6.97
N GLU A 188 -7.91 15.81 -7.13
CA GLU A 188 -6.53 16.25 -6.91
C GLU A 188 -6.05 15.95 -5.49
N ARG A 189 -6.91 16.17 -4.48
CA ARG A 189 -6.59 15.81 -3.08
C ARG A 189 -6.39 14.31 -2.90
N LEU A 190 -7.20 13.47 -3.54
CA LEU A 190 -7.04 12.00 -3.50
C LEU A 190 -5.73 11.58 -4.15
N VAL A 191 -5.44 12.08 -5.35
CA VAL A 191 -4.17 11.84 -6.07
C VAL A 191 -3.00 12.26 -5.21
N THR A 192 -3.08 13.42 -4.57
CA THR A 192 -2.03 13.91 -3.65
C THR A 192 -1.80 12.93 -2.49
N GLN A 193 -2.84 12.35 -1.90
CA GLN A 193 -2.69 11.31 -0.87
C GLN A 193 -2.03 10.05 -1.41
N GLU A 194 -2.33 9.66 -2.65
CA GLU A 194 -1.73 8.51 -3.32
C GLU A 194 -0.26 8.75 -3.65
N LEU A 195 0.13 9.94 -4.10
CA LEU A 195 1.52 10.33 -4.32
C LEU A 195 2.36 10.13 -3.05
N ARG A 196 1.82 10.52 -1.90
CA ARG A 196 2.47 10.30 -0.60
C ARG A 196 2.53 8.82 -0.21
N LYS A 197 1.42 8.09 -0.34
CA LYS A 197 1.32 6.68 0.13
C LYS A 197 2.03 5.68 -0.78
N ILE A 198 1.89 5.83 -2.09
CA ILE A 198 2.32 4.86 -3.11
C ILE A 198 3.70 5.23 -3.65
N ALA A 199 3.85 6.46 -4.15
CA ALA A 199 5.11 6.93 -4.72
C ALA A 199 6.14 7.36 -3.66
N LYS A 200 5.71 7.53 -2.39
CA LYS A 200 6.55 7.92 -1.25
C LYS A 200 7.23 9.28 -1.44
N LEU A 201 6.59 10.20 -2.16
CA LEU A 201 7.08 11.57 -2.28
C LEU A 201 6.89 12.33 -0.96
N SER A 202 7.93 13.06 -0.54
CA SER A 202 7.92 13.86 0.67
C SER A 202 7.69 15.32 0.32
N PHE A 203 6.55 15.88 0.72
CA PHE A 203 6.15 17.26 0.45
C PHE A 203 5.16 17.79 1.49
N GLU A 204 5.06 19.12 1.56
CA GLU A 204 4.20 19.86 2.49
C GLU A 204 2.71 19.75 2.11
N TYR A 205 2.08 18.63 2.47
CA TYR A 205 0.69 18.33 2.11
C TYR A 205 -0.34 19.29 2.71
N ASP A 206 -0.09 19.82 3.91
CA ASP A 206 -1.10 20.56 4.66
C ASP A 206 -1.28 22.00 4.16
N LYS A 207 -0.35 22.49 3.32
CA LYS A 207 -0.32 23.88 2.84
C LYS A 207 -0.16 23.96 1.31
N PRO A 208 -1.10 23.41 0.53
CA PRO A 208 -1.08 23.60 -0.92
C PRO A 208 -1.24 25.08 -1.25
N LYS A 209 -0.47 25.55 -2.23
CA LYS A 209 -0.72 26.82 -2.92
C LYS A 209 -1.63 26.52 -4.12
N LEU A 210 -2.75 27.22 -4.21
CA LEU A 210 -3.62 27.11 -5.38
C LEU A 210 -3.15 28.10 -6.44
N LEU A 211 -2.81 27.60 -7.63
CA LEU A 211 -2.45 28.39 -8.79
C LEU A 211 -3.43 28.07 -9.92
N GLY A 212 -4.53 28.84 -10.00
CA GLY A 212 -5.65 28.51 -10.88
C GLY A 212 -6.34 27.23 -10.43
N SER A 213 -6.44 26.24 -11.32
CA SER A 213 -6.92 24.88 -11.01
C SER A 213 -5.81 23.93 -10.55
N VAL A 214 -4.57 24.41 -10.39
CA VAL A 214 -3.44 23.54 -10.06
C VAL A 214 -3.11 23.63 -8.57
N LEU A 215 -3.00 22.48 -7.90
CA LEU A 215 -2.46 22.39 -6.54
C LEU A 215 -0.95 22.30 -6.60
N VAL A 216 -0.27 23.25 -5.96
CA VAL A 216 1.19 23.32 -5.88
C VAL A 216 1.65 23.06 -4.46
N TYR A 217 2.52 22.06 -4.29
CA TYR A 217 3.11 21.68 -3.02
C TYR A 217 4.62 21.90 -3.05
N ASN A 218 5.20 22.39 -1.94
CA ASN A 218 6.65 22.47 -1.82
C ASN A 218 7.23 21.10 -1.45
N CYS A 219 8.34 20.71 -2.08
CA CYS A 219 9.03 19.47 -1.73
C CYS A 219 9.65 19.58 -0.33
N ALA A 220 9.45 18.55 0.48
CA ALA A 220 9.96 18.42 1.85
C ALA A 220 11.12 17.40 1.92
N CYS A 221 11.79 17.21 0.80
CA CYS A 221 12.96 16.38 0.58
C CYS A 221 14.21 17.03 1.20
N THR A 222 14.12 17.41 2.48
CA THR A 222 15.19 18.03 3.27
C THR A 222 16.37 17.10 3.57
N ASN A 223 16.26 15.81 3.21
CA ASN A 223 17.24 14.78 3.58
C ASN A 223 18.19 14.31 2.47
N TYR A 224 18.03 14.74 1.22
CA TYR A 224 19.03 14.35 0.20
C TYR A 224 20.39 15.04 0.42
N SER A 225 20.40 16.21 1.05
CA SER A 225 21.63 16.95 1.37
C SER A 225 22.53 16.24 2.39
N GLN A 226 21.99 15.32 3.20
CA GLN A 226 22.81 14.60 4.19
C GLN A 226 23.64 13.44 3.60
N LEU A 227 23.38 13.02 2.36
CA LEU A 227 24.22 12.01 1.70
C LEU A 227 25.48 12.59 1.04
N LEU A 228 25.64 13.91 1.03
CA LEU A 228 26.93 14.56 0.81
C LEU A 228 27.64 14.84 2.13
N ARG A 229 27.45 13.98 3.14
CA ARG A 229 28.39 13.93 4.26
C ARG A 229 29.76 13.62 3.64
N PRO A 230 30.77 14.50 3.77
CA PRO A 230 32.09 14.22 3.25
C PRO A 230 32.51 12.86 3.80
N GLN A 231 32.73 11.89 2.89
CA GLN A 231 33.34 10.62 3.25
C GLN A 231 34.56 10.98 4.10
N PRO A 232 34.65 10.52 5.37
CA PRO A 232 35.87 10.71 6.13
C PRO A 232 36.97 10.15 5.24
N ARG A 233 37.90 11.01 4.83
CA ARG A 233 39.04 10.61 4.00
C ARG A 233 39.64 9.42 4.71
N THR A 234 39.45 8.22 4.17
CA THR A 234 40.07 7.01 4.68
C THR A 234 41.55 7.28 4.55
N SER A 235 42.20 7.50 5.69
CA SER A 235 43.64 7.59 5.77
C SER A 235 44.23 6.41 5.00
N PRO A 236 45.25 6.61 4.16
CA PRO A 236 45.82 5.54 3.37
C PRO A 236 46.27 4.40 4.29
N LEU A 237 45.77 3.21 3.97
CA LEU A 237 46.13 1.96 4.61
C LEU A 237 47.61 1.69 4.34
N ASN A 238 48.45 1.93 5.35
CA ASN A 238 49.81 1.39 5.36
C ASN A 238 49.70 -0.14 5.47
N THR A 239 49.88 -0.81 4.33
CA THR A 239 50.17 -2.23 4.24
C THR A 239 51.51 -2.50 4.91
N MET A 240 51.49 -3.01 6.14
CA MET A 240 52.65 -3.66 6.74
C MET A 240 52.35 -5.15 6.98
N VAL A 241 53.34 -5.91 6.54
CA VAL A 241 53.48 -7.36 6.47
C VAL A 241 53.46 -8.02 7.85
N GLY A 242 52.74 -9.14 7.97
CA GLY A 242 53.16 -10.34 8.70
C GLY A 242 52.90 -10.44 10.21
N GLY A 243 52.25 -11.53 10.64
CA GLY A 243 52.44 -12.14 11.97
C GLY A 243 51.18 -12.45 12.77
N GLU A 244 50.86 -13.74 12.89
CA GLU A 244 49.86 -14.35 13.80
C GLU A 244 50.53 -14.72 15.17
N PRO A 245 49.81 -15.21 16.22
CA PRO A 245 49.13 -14.42 17.25
C PRO A 245 49.68 -14.63 18.68
N ALA A 246 49.40 -13.71 19.60
CA ALA A 246 49.43 -13.97 21.05
C ALA A 246 48.42 -13.09 21.83
N PRO A 247 47.78 -13.60 22.89
CA PRO A 247 46.75 -12.86 23.62
C PRO A 247 47.37 -12.05 24.76
N ARG A 248 47.22 -10.73 24.72
CA ARG A 248 47.49 -9.89 25.91
C ARG A 248 46.36 -8.89 26.12
N LYS A 249 45.63 -9.11 27.22
CA LYS A 249 44.82 -8.12 27.92
C LYS A 249 45.74 -6.96 28.31
N HIS A 250 45.44 -5.72 27.91
CA HIS A 250 45.70 -4.52 28.71
C HIS A 250 44.96 -3.31 28.11
N ARG A 251 44.09 -2.73 28.94
CA ARG A 251 43.55 -1.37 28.92
C ARG A 251 44.35 -0.59 30.00
N PRO A 252 44.24 0.74 30.14
CA PRO A 252 44.08 1.86 29.20
C PRO A 252 45.27 2.85 29.27
N SER A 253 45.45 3.72 28.28
CA SER A 253 46.11 5.02 28.49
C SER A 253 45.53 6.06 27.54
N ASP A 254 44.80 7.01 28.12
CA ASP A 254 44.35 8.25 27.50
C ASP A 254 45.55 9.14 27.20
N LEU A 255 45.76 9.46 25.91
CA LEU A 255 46.54 10.61 25.49
C LEU A 255 45.73 11.37 24.45
N ALA A 256 45.02 12.38 24.94
CA ALA A 256 44.33 13.38 24.14
C ALA A 256 45.36 14.19 23.35
N VAL A 257 45.46 13.90 22.05
CA VAL A 257 46.16 14.76 21.08
C VAL A 257 45.14 15.75 20.54
N SER A 258 45.19 16.95 21.08
CA SER A 258 44.45 18.12 20.61
C SER A 258 45.07 18.63 19.30
N VAL A 259 44.69 18.04 18.17
CA VAL A 259 45.01 18.61 16.86
C VAL A 259 44.08 19.79 16.60
N GLY A 260 44.67 20.97 16.45
CA GLY A 260 44.00 22.25 16.21
C GLY A 260 43.01 22.16 15.04
N LEU A 261 41.73 22.32 15.37
CA LEU A 261 40.67 22.59 14.41
C LEU A 261 40.69 24.08 14.10
N ASP A 262 41.34 24.42 12.98
CA ASP A 262 41.22 25.73 12.36
C ASP A 262 39.73 26.02 12.12
N SER A 263 39.24 26.97 12.91
CA SER A 263 37.85 27.42 12.98
C SER A 263 37.50 28.34 11.79
N GLY A 264 37.80 27.88 10.57
CA GLY A 264 37.30 28.46 9.32
C GLY A 264 35.85 28.05 9.11
N GLY A 265 34.96 28.59 9.95
CA GLY A 265 33.51 28.37 9.90
C GLY A 265 32.94 28.93 8.59
N THR A 266 32.97 28.12 7.53
CA THR A 266 32.14 28.37 6.36
C THR A 266 30.69 28.23 6.81
N ASN A 267 29.99 29.36 6.91
CA ASN A 267 28.54 29.43 7.11
C ASN A 267 27.86 28.76 5.91
N LEU A 268 27.80 27.43 5.92
CA LEU A 268 27.03 26.65 4.98
C LEU A 268 25.56 26.86 5.36
N SER A 269 24.96 27.90 4.80
CA SER A 269 23.51 28.08 4.83
C SER A 269 22.88 26.77 4.35
N PRO A 270 21.92 26.20 5.10
CA PRO A 270 21.30 24.94 4.73
C PRO A 270 20.74 25.06 3.32
N VAL A 271 21.15 24.17 2.42
CA VAL A 271 20.60 24.10 1.07
C VAL A 271 19.14 23.67 1.21
N VAL A 272 18.23 24.63 1.09
CA VAL A 272 16.79 24.41 1.16
C VAL A 272 16.32 23.89 -0.20
N CYS A 273 15.60 22.77 -0.22
CA CYS A 273 15.01 22.27 -1.46
C CYS A 273 13.95 23.26 -1.96
N THR A 274 14.07 23.68 -3.21
CA THR A 274 13.11 24.56 -3.90
C THR A 274 12.13 23.80 -4.80
N GLY A 275 12.15 22.46 -4.72
CA GLY A 275 11.35 21.61 -5.57
C GLY A 275 9.84 21.78 -5.36
N LYS A 276 9.06 21.54 -6.41
CA LYS A 276 7.61 21.71 -6.44
C LYS A 276 6.93 20.47 -7.00
N ILE A 277 5.75 20.17 -6.49
CA ILE A 277 4.86 19.15 -7.01
C ILE A 277 3.56 19.84 -7.41
N LEU A 278 3.20 19.73 -8.67
CA LEU A 278 2.00 20.29 -9.26
C LEU A 278 1.05 19.14 -9.58
N VAL A 279 -0.20 19.25 -9.15
CA VAL A 279 -1.26 18.29 -9.42
C VAL A 279 -2.45 19.06 -9.98
N SER A 280 -2.92 18.67 -11.16
CA SER A 280 -4.13 19.23 -11.76
C SER A 280 -5.06 18.13 -12.24
N SER A 281 -6.36 18.43 -12.23
CA SER A 281 -7.41 17.58 -12.79
C SER A 281 -8.26 18.40 -13.75
N GLU A 282 -8.37 17.93 -15.00
CA GLU A 282 -9.15 18.55 -16.06
C GLU A 282 -10.22 17.59 -16.57
N ASP A 283 -11.34 18.12 -17.04
CA ASP A 283 -12.38 17.29 -17.67
C ASP A 283 -11.86 16.76 -19.01
N ASP A 284 -12.00 15.45 -19.24
CA ASP A 284 -11.52 14.77 -20.44
C ASP A 284 -12.71 14.21 -21.23
N HIS A 285 -12.86 14.65 -22.47
CA HIS A 285 -13.92 14.20 -23.38
C HIS A 285 -13.38 13.35 -24.54
N SER A 286 -12.14 12.87 -24.45
CA SER A 286 -11.49 12.09 -25.50
C SER A 286 -12.02 10.66 -25.64
N HIS A 287 -12.81 10.17 -24.68
CA HIS A 287 -13.32 8.81 -24.72
C HIS A 287 -14.25 8.58 -25.94
N PRO A 288 -14.02 7.55 -26.77
CA PRO A 288 -14.74 7.37 -28.04
C PRO A 288 -16.25 7.13 -27.86
N MET A 289 -16.66 6.59 -26.72
CA MET A 289 -18.09 6.39 -26.38
C MET A 289 -18.77 7.61 -25.75
N GLY A 290 -18.12 8.79 -25.72
CA GLY A 290 -18.69 10.00 -25.11
C GLY A 290 -18.80 9.96 -23.58
N ILE A 291 -18.13 8.99 -22.94
CA ILE A 291 -18.07 8.90 -21.47
C ILE A 291 -17.19 10.04 -20.96
N ARG A 292 -17.70 10.81 -20.00
CA ARG A 292 -16.90 11.86 -19.36
C ARG A 292 -15.75 11.23 -18.59
N GLY A 293 -14.54 11.69 -18.88
CA GLY A 293 -13.32 11.39 -18.16
C GLY A 293 -12.83 12.58 -17.33
N GLN A 294 -11.81 12.31 -16.52
CA GLN A 294 -10.97 13.29 -15.86
C GLN A 294 -9.53 12.95 -16.20
N LYS A 295 -8.77 13.91 -16.73
CA LYS A 295 -7.33 13.78 -16.95
C LYS A 295 -6.60 14.35 -15.75
N ILE A 296 -5.78 13.52 -15.12
CA ILE A 296 -4.95 13.89 -13.99
C ILE A 296 -3.54 14.10 -14.50
N THR A 297 -2.97 15.27 -14.23
CA THR A 297 -1.59 15.60 -14.57
C THR A 297 -0.80 15.82 -13.29
N VAL A 298 0.35 15.15 -13.19
CA VAL A 298 1.31 15.31 -12.10
C VAL A 298 2.63 15.76 -12.69
N ARG A 299 3.11 16.91 -12.22
CA ARG A 299 4.42 17.44 -12.57
C ARG A 299 5.26 17.59 -11.30
N VAL A 300 6.49 17.10 -11.33
CA VAL A 300 7.47 17.26 -10.27
C VAL A 300 8.69 17.96 -10.83
N GLU A 301 9.09 19.04 -10.18
CA GLU A 301 10.27 19.83 -10.49
C GLU A 301 11.17 19.80 -9.26
N HIS A 302 12.31 19.10 -9.34
CA HIS A 302 13.24 18.96 -8.24
C HIS A 302 14.68 18.93 -8.73
#